data_AF-A0A9D8B7D5-F1
#
_entry.id   AF-A0A9D8B7D5-F1
#
_cell.length_a   1.000
_cell.length_b   1.000
_cell.length_c   1.000
_cell.angle_alpha   90.00
_cell.angle_beta   90.00
_cell.angle_gamma   90.00
#
_symmetry.space_group_name_H-M   'P 1'
#
loop_
_entity.id
_entity.type
_entity.pdbx_description
1 polymer ?
#
loop_
_entity_poly.entity_id
_entity_poly.type
_entity_poly.pdbx_seq_one_letter_code
_entity_poly.pdbx_strand_id
1 'polypeptide(L)' 'MPLDPVVSYFVFSLVCRRYKKGAMIWTSNKAFSEWASIFAKDEVLTAVTLDRLLHHGTVINIRGKSYRS' A
#
# COMPACT_ATOMS: atom_id res chain seq x y z
N MET A 1 -5.36 7.50 11.14
CA MET A 1 -6.17 6.41 11.71
C MET A 1 -5.70 5.12 11.06
N PRO A 2 -5.26 4.11 11.83
CA PRO A 2 -4.95 2.80 11.27
C PRO A 2 -6.20 2.19 10.65
N LEU A 3 -6.04 1.36 9.63
CA LEU A 3 -7.10 0.48 9.16
C LEU A 3 -7.45 -0.50 10.28
N ASP A 4 -8.72 -0.86 10.34
CA ASP A 4 -9.17 -1.99 11.12
C ASP A 4 -8.46 -3.28 10.63
N PRO A 5 -8.15 -4.26 11.51
CA PRO A 5 -7.50 -5.50 11.11
C PRO A 5 -8.21 -6.24 9.97
N VAL A 6 -9.54 -6.27 9.98
CA VAL A 6 -10.33 -6.94 8.93
C VAL A 6 -10.18 -6.20 7.61
N VAL A 7 -10.23 -4.87 7.64
CA VAL A 7 -10.03 -4.05 6.45
C VAL A 7 -8.61 -4.21 5.90
N SER A 8 -7.61 -4.27 6.77
CA SER A 8 -6.21 -4.53 6.40
C SER A 8 -6.08 -5.86 5.64
N TYR A 9 -6.74 -6.91 6.14
CA TYR A 9 -6.78 -8.21 5.47
C TYR A 9 -7.49 -8.14 4.11
N PHE A 10 -8.61 -7.40 3.99
CA PHE A 10 -9.27 -7.22 2.70
C PHE A 10 -8.38 -6.53 1.66
N VAL A 11 -7.65 -5.50 2.07
CA VAL A 11 -6.68 -4.82 1.21
C VAL A 11 -5.60 -5.79 0.73
N PHE A 12 -5.02 -6.58 1.63
CA PHE A 12 -4.08 -7.65 1.25
C PHE A 12 -4.69 -8.67 0.28
N SER A 13 -5.93 -9.10 0.54
CA SER A 13 -6.62 -10.09 -0.30
C SER A 13 -6.86 -9.56 -1.72
N LEU A 14 -7.17 -8.27 -1.85
CA LEU A 14 -7.33 -7.60 -3.15
C LEU A 14 -5.99 -7.56 -3.91
N VAL A 15 -4.91 -7.18 -3.23
CA VAL A 15 -3.56 -7.18 -3.81
C VAL A 15 -3.18 -8.58 -4.28
N CYS A 16 -3.41 -9.62 -3.46
CA CYS A 16 -3.17 -11.01 -3.83
C CYS A 16 -3.96 -11.44 -5.07
N ARG A 17 -5.25 -11.09 -5.15
CA ARG A 17 -6.12 -11.46 -6.28
C ARG A 17 -5.70 -10.79 -7.58
N ARG A 18 -5.18 -9.56 -7.53
CA ARG A 18 -4.76 -8.82 -8.72
C ARG A 18 -3.29 -9.01 -9.09
N TYR A 19 -2.47 -9.47 -8.16
CA TYR A 19 -1.06 -9.76 -8.39
C TYR A 19 -0.88 -10.67 -9.61
N LYS A 20 -0.11 -10.19 -10.61
CA LYS A 20 0.12 -10.84 -11.91
C LYS A 20 -1.13 -11.12 -12.76
N LYS A 21 -2.30 -10.56 -12.40
CA LYS A 21 -3.57 -10.71 -13.14
C LYS A 21 -4.10 -9.41 -13.74
N GLY A 22 -3.60 -8.27 -13.31
CA GLY A 22 -3.94 -6.98 -13.92
C GLY A 22 -3.23 -5.81 -13.28
N ALA A 23 -3.17 -4.69 -13.98
CA ALA A 23 -2.58 -3.46 -13.47
C ALA A 23 -3.34 -2.93 -12.24
N MET A 24 -2.61 -2.23 -11.38
CA MET A 24 -3.11 -1.51 -10.21
C MET A 24 -2.34 -0.19 -10.08
N ILE A 25 -3.04 0.89 -9.78
CA ILE A 25 -2.44 2.19 -9.44
C ILE A 25 -2.74 2.47 -7.97
N TRP A 26 -1.70 2.81 -7.22
CA TRP A 26 -1.77 3.13 -5.80
C TRP A 26 -1.19 4.51 -5.56
N THR A 27 -1.87 5.29 -4.73
CA THR A 27 -1.43 6.61 -4.31
C THR A 27 -1.39 6.66 -2.79
N SER A 28 -0.27 7.11 -2.24
CA SER A 28 -0.07 7.26 -0.81
C SER A 28 0.68 8.55 -0.53
N ASN A 29 0.26 9.30 0.48
CA ASN A 29 1.02 10.41 1.05
C ASN A 29 1.97 9.95 2.17
N LYS A 30 2.06 8.65 2.41
CA LYS A 30 2.91 7.99 3.42
C LYS A 30 4.00 7.16 2.78
N ALA A 31 5.19 7.19 3.36
CA ALA A 31 6.31 6.34 2.95
C ALA A 31 6.02 4.88 3.30
N PHE A 32 6.63 3.94 2.57
CA PHE A 32 6.42 2.50 2.82
C PHE A 32 6.82 2.06 4.24
N SER A 33 7.81 2.71 4.85
CA SER A 33 8.20 2.48 6.25
C SER A 33 7.10 2.84 7.25
N GLU A 34 6.17 3.72 6.88
CA GLU A 34 5.04 4.11 7.74
C GLU A 34 3.83 3.17 7.56
N TRP A 35 3.83 2.27 6.56
CA TRP A 35 2.65 1.46 6.23
C TRP A 35 2.27 0.47 7.32
N ALA A 36 3.22 -0.01 8.13
CA ALA A 36 2.87 -0.87 9.27
C ALA A 36 1.85 -0.20 10.20
N SER A 37 2.01 1.11 10.44
CA SER A 37 1.05 1.89 11.24
C SER A 37 -0.33 2.04 10.58
N ILE A 38 -0.42 1.83 9.26
CA ILE A 38 -1.67 1.85 8.50
C ILE A 38 -2.36 0.49 8.56
N PHE A 39 -1.63 -0.61 8.38
CA PHE A 39 -2.16 -1.98 8.40
C PHE A 39 -2.26 -2.55 9.82
N ALA A 40 -2.97 -1.86 10.71
CA ALA A 40 -3.21 -2.30 12.09
C ALA A 40 -1.95 -2.67 12.92
N LYS A 41 -0.78 -2.09 12.59
CA LYS A 41 0.54 -2.45 13.17
C LYS A 41 0.99 -3.88 12.88
N ASP A 42 0.41 -4.52 11.87
CA ASP A 42 0.81 -5.84 11.40
C ASP A 42 1.96 -5.70 10.38
N GLU A 43 3.19 -5.83 10.88
CA GLU A 43 4.41 -5.76 10.07
C GLU A 43 4.48 -6.86 9.02
N VAL A 44 3.98 -8.06 9.35
CA VAL A 44 4.02 -9.22 8.45
C VAL A 44 3.07 -8.97 7.28
N LEU A 45 1.81 -8.62 7.55
CA LEU A 45 0.81 -8.32 6.54
C LEU A 45 1.26 -7.15 5.63
N THR A 46 1.87 -6.13 6.23
CA THR A 46 2.41 -4.99 5.50
C THR A 46 3.51 -5.43 4.54
N ALA A 47 4.50 -6.17 5.04
CA ALA A 47 5.64 -6.62 4.25
C ALA A 47 5.20 -7.48 3.07
N VAL A 48 4.29 -8.45 3.29
CA VAL A 48 3.80 -9.32 2.21
C VAL A 48 2.90 -8.58 1.20
N THR A 49 2.26 -7.50 1.62
CA THR A 49 1.47 -6.63 0.73
C THR A 49 2.41 -5.78 -0.14
N LEU A 50 3.40 -5.13 0.47
CA LEU A 50 4.40 -4.32 -0.21
C LEU A 50 5.23 -5.15 -1.19
N ASP A 51 5.66 -6.35 -0.79
CA ASP A 51 6.37 -7.29 -1.67
C ASP A 51 5.62 -7.51 -3.00
N ARG A 52 4.32 -7.82 -2.92
CA ARG A 52 3.49 -8.04 -4.11
C ARG A 52 3.31 -6.79 -4.97
N LEU A 53 3.16 -5.61 -4.36
CA LEU A 53 3.00 -4.35 -5.08
C LEU A 53 4.30 -3.94 -5.79
N LEU A 54 5.44 -4.14 -5.13
CA LEU A 54 6.75 -3.66 -5.60
C LEU A 54 7.46 -4.65 -6.53
N HIS A 55 7.10 -5.93 -6.50
CA HIS A 55 7.72 -6.95 -7.37
C HIS A 55 7.63 -6.65 -8.87
N HIS A 56 6.54 -6.01 -9.32
CA HIS A 56 6.37 -5.55 -10.72
C HIS A 56 5.90 -4.09 -10.81
N GLY A 57 6.07 -3.32 -9.73
CA GLY A 57 5.60 -1.94 -9.63
C GLY A 57 6.69 -0.93 -9.97
N THR A 58 6.28 0.24 -10.46
CA THR A 58 7.15 1.41 -10.57
C THR A 58 6.75 2.45 -9.52
N VAL A 59 7.70 2.92 -8.73
CA VAL A 59 7.46 3.92 -7.69
C VAL A 59 7.72 5.31 -8.25
N ILE A 60 6.70 6.17 -8.19
CA ILE A 60 6.79 7.58 -8.60
C ILE A 60 6.72 8.44 -7.34
N ASN A 61 7.85 9.06 -6.98
CA ASN A 61 7.91 9.99 -5.85
C ASN A 61 7.52 11.40 -6.29
N ILE A 62 6.36 11.87 -5.83
CA ILE A 62 5.84 13.20 -6.14
C ILE A 62 6.29 14.20 -5.06
N ARG A 63 6.92 15.30 -5.48
CA ARG A 63 7.37 16.40 -4.61
C ARG A 63 6.88 17.73 -5.18
N GLY A 64 6.57 18.69 -4.32
CA GLY A 64 6.14 20.02 -4.73
C GLY A 64 5.08 20.61 -3.78
N LYS A 65 4.69 21.85 -4.06
CA LYS A 65 3.57 22.49 -3.34
C LYS A 65 2.25 21.86 -3.78
N SER A 66 1.27 21.86 -2.87
CA SER A 66 -0.09 21.44 -3.21
C SER A 66 -0.66 22.37 -4.28
N TYR A 67 -1.35 21.79 -5.26
CA TYR A 67 -2.02 22.56 -6.32
C TYR A 67 -3.24 23.34 -5.80
N ARG A 68 -3.75 23.00 -4.62
CA ARG A 68 -4.90 23.67 -3.98
C ARG A 68 -4.50 24.90 -3.16
N SER A 69 -3.21 25.20 -3.07
CA SER A 69 -2.60 26.14 -2.13
C SER A 69 -2.24 27.46 -2.76
#